data_AF-A0A1F1FJG5-F1
#
_entry.id   AF-A0A1F1FJG5-F1
#
_cell.length_a   1.000
_cell.length_b   1.000
_cell.length_c   1.000
_cell.angle_alpha   90.00
_cell.angle_beta   90.00
_cell.angle_gamma   90.00
#
_symmetry.space_group_name_H-M   'P 1'
#
loop_
_entity.id
_entity.type
_entity.pdbx_description
1 polymer ?
#
loop_
_entity_poly.entity_id
_entity_poly.type
_entity_poly.pdbx_seq_one_letter_code
_entity_poly.pdbx_strand_id
1 'polypeptide(L)' 'MFMVVSACSRDPYDDTSGPETNDTQLLPDSIETSYACACAETGAMNGVKIHKTDVPARRAFWLWYLDEAIPAVLAG' A
#
# COMPACT_ATOMS: atom_id res chain seq x y z
N MET A 1 -8.37 5.87 19.84
CA MET A 1 -7.16 6.72 19.73
C MET A 1 -6.33 6.11 18.62
N PHE A 2 -6.31 6.71 17.41
CA PHE A 2 -5.47 6.20 16.32
C PHE A 2 -4.09 6.84 16.45
N MET A 3 -3.06 6.02 16.65
CA MET A 3 -1.69 6.46 16.78
C MET A 3 -1.11 6.67 15.37
N VAL A 4 -0.84 7.92 15.00
CA VAL A 4 -0.13 8.24 13.75
C VAL A 4 1.36 8.14 14.07
N VAL A 5 1.98 7.00 13.74
CA VAL A 5 3.43 6.81 13.87
C VAL A 5 4.08 7.13 12.54
N SER A 6 5.14 7.95 12.57
CA SER A 6 5.96 8.18 11.38
C SER A 6 6.62 6.87 10.95
N ALA A 7 6.52 6.51 9.67
CA ALA A 7 7.20 5.34 9.12
C ALA A 7 8.75 5.39 9.28
N CYS A 8 9.30 6.57 9.58
CA CYS A 8 10.72 6.77 9.86
C CYS A 8 11.07 6.71 11.36
N SER A 9 10.06 6.55 12.24
CA SER A 9 10.28 6.37 13.68
C SER A 9 10.79 4.96 13.90
N ARG A 10 12.08 4.85 14.22
CA ARG A 10 12.76 3.57 14.44
C ARG A 10 12.87 3.32 15.93
N ASP A 11 11.73 3.24 16.60
CA ASP A 11 11.68 2.83 18.00
C ASP A 11 11.80 1.29 18.05
N PRO A 12 12.90 0.74 18.62
CA PRO A 12 13.12 -0.70 18.70
C PRO A 12 12.13 -1.41 19.64
N TYR A 13 11.36 -0.66 20.42
CA TYR A 13 10.28 -1.16 21.28
C TYR A 13 8.89 -0.87 20.72
N ASP A 14 8.80 -0.32 19.50
CA ASP A 14 7.51 -0.21 18.81
C ASP A 14 7.03 -1.63 18.48
N ASP A 15 6.15 -2.10 19.34
CA ASP A 15 5.61 -3.44 19.26
C ASP A 15 4.59 -3.47 18.13
N THR A 16 5.07 -3.85 16.94
CA THR A 16 4.20 -4.17 15.79
C THR A 16 3.22 -5.34 16.07
N SER A 17 3.26 -5.96 17.26
CA SER A 17 2.37 -7.03 17.71
C SER A 17 1.11 -6.57 18.46
N GLY A 18 0.79 -5.27 18.45
CA GLY A 18 -0.62 -4.86 18.67
C GLY A 18 -1.53 -5.69 17.75
N PRO A 19 -2.71 -6.15 18.22
CA PRO A 19 -3.49 -7.21 17.58
C PRO A 19 -3.53 -6.92 16.09
N GLU A 20 -2.80 -7.69 15.28
CA GLU A 20 -2.53 -7.29 13.92
C GLU A 20 -3.88 -7.07 13.24
N THR A 21 -4.24 -5.81 13.01
CA THR A 21 -5.32 -5.50 12.08
C THR A 21 -4.77 -5.95 10.75
N ASN A 22 -5.03 -7.21 10.42
CA ASN A 22 -4.72 -7.79 9.14
C ASN A 22 -5.21 -6.79 8.09
N ASP A 23 -4.34 -6.34 7.20
CA ASP A 23 -4.63 -5.24 6.25
C ASP A 23 -5.87 -5.50 5.38
N THR A 24 -6.33 -6.75 5.35
CA THR A 24 -7.58 -7.19 4.72
C THR A 24 -8.86 -6.85 5.52
N GLN A 25 -8.74 -6.44 6.78
CA GLN A 25 -9.83 -6.03 7.67
C GLN A 25 -9.88 -4.51 7.88
N LEU A 26 -8.94 -3.76 7.32
CA LEU A 26 -9.00 -2.30 7.31
C LEU A 26 -10.21 -1.85 6.49
N LEU A 27 -10.91 -0.83 7.00
CA LEU A 27 -12.06 -0.22 6.32
C LEU A 27 -11.61 0.40 4.97
N PRO A 28 -12.48 0.47 3.96
CA PRO A 28 -12.14 1.07 2.66
C PRO A 28 -11.54 2.48 2.78
N ASP A 29 -12.01 3.25 3.74
CA ASP A 29 -11.58 4.64 4.00
C ASP A 29 -10.19 4.73 4.63
N SER A 30 -9.69 3.61 5.18
CA SER A 30 -8.35 3.50 5.75
C SER A 30 -7.33 2.94 4.77
N ILE A 31 -7.76 2.60 3.55
CA ILE A 31 -6.89 2.21 2.46
C ILE A 31 -6.50 3.45 1.65
N GLU A 32 -5.20 3.64 1.48
CA GLU A 32 -4.68 4.73 0.66
C GLU A 32 -5.06 4.53 -0.83
N THR A 33 -5.47 5.62 -1.48
CA THR A 33 -6.06 5.57 -2.83
C THR A 33 -5.11 4.96 -3.88
N SER A 34 -3.82 5.27 -3.83
CA SER A 34 -2.84 4.69 -4.76
C SER A 34 -2.71 3.17 -4.58
N TYR A 35 -2.78 2.67 -3.33
CA TYR A 35 -2.82 1.23 -3.07
C TYR A 35 -4.09 0.57 -3.62
N ALA A 36 -5.26 1.22 -3.51
CA ALA A 36 -6.49 0.74 -4.11
C ALA A 36 -6.39 0.65 -5.65
N CYS A 37 -5.79 1.65 -6.29
CA CYS A 37 -5.52 1.64 -7.74
C CYS A 37 -4.57 0.50 -8.14
N ALA A 38 -3.49 0.29 -7.38
CA ALA A 38 -2.58 -0.83 -7.61
C ALA A 38 -3.29 -2.19 -7.50
N CYS A 39 -4.21 -2.33 -6.54
CA CYS A 39 -4.99 -3.55 -6.38
C CYS A 39 -5.96 -3.77 -7.55
N ALA A 40 -6.59 -2.70 -8.05
CA ALA A 40 -7.47 -2.76 -9.20
C ALA A 40 -6.71 -3.19 -10.47
N GLU A 41 -5.55 -2.58 -10.72
CA GLU A 41 -4.70 -2.90 -11.89
C GLU A 41 -4.21 -4.36 -11.87
N THR A 42 -4.05 -4.94 -10.68
CA THR A 42 -3.46 -6.29 -10.50
C THR A 42 -4.48 -7.38 -10.28
N GLY A 43 -5.75 -7.02 -10.17
CA GLY A 43 -6.87 -7.89 -9.83
C GLY A 43 -6.81 -8.48 -8.42
N ALA A 44 -5.93 -7.98 -7.54
CA ALA A 44 -5.65 -8.62 -6.26
C ALA A 44 -5.04 -7.67 -5.22
N MET A 45 -5.45 -7.83 -3.95
CA MET A 45 -4.80 -7.22 -2.79
C MET A 45 -3.54 -7.98 -2.35
N ASN A 46 -2.71 -7.39 -1.48
CA ASN A 46 -1.49 -8.05 -0.97
C ASN A 46 -1.75 -9.38 -0.24
N GLY A 47 -2.90 -9.53 0.41
CA GLY A 47 -3.28 -10.77 1.10
C GLY A 47 -3.72 -11.91 0.17
N VAL A 48 -3.87 -11.65 -1.13
CA VAL A 48 -4.26 -12.67 -2.11
C VAL A 48 -3.01 -13.48 -2.51
N LYS A 49 -3.15 -14.81 -2.61
CA LYS A 49 -2.05 -15.70 -3.01
C LYS A 49 -1.44 -15.25 -4.33
N ILE A 50 -0.10 -15.21 -4.40
CA ILE A 50 0.66 -14.66 -5.53
C ILE A 50 0.29 -15.23 -6.91
N HIS A 51 -0.15 -16.49 -7.00
CA HIS A 51 -0.59 -17.11 -8.25
C HIS A 51 -1.94 -16.60 -8.77
N LYS A 52 -2.66 -15.81 -7.97
CA LYS A 52 -3.91 -15.13 -8.34
C LYS A 52 -3.70 -13.62 -8.58
N THR A 53 -2.46 -13.16 -8.51
CA THR A 53 -2.09 -11.76 -8.65
C THR A 53 -1.31 -11.59 -9.94
N ASP A 54 -1.66 -10.59 -10.75
CA ASP A 54 -0.82 -10.19 -11.87
C ASP A 54 0.39 -9.41 -11.33
N VAL A 55 1.46 -10.14 -11.02
CA VAL A 55 2.71 -9.58 -10.49
C VAL A 55 3.38 -8.63 -11.50
N PRO A 56 3.47 -8.95 -12.80
CA PRO A 56 3.95 -7.99 -13.80
C PRO A 56 3.15 -6.68 -13.82
N ALA A 57 1.82 -6.72 -13.85
CA ALA A 57 0.98 -5.52 -13.82
C ALA A 57 1.23 -4.70 -12.55
N ARG A 58 1.44 -5.36 -11.40
CA ARG A 58 1.71 -4.68 -10.12
C ARG A 58 2.98 -3.87 -10.19
N ARG A 59 4.03 -4.48 -10.74
CA ARG A 59 5.33 -3.84 -10.90
C ARG A 59 5.25 -2.69 -11.89
N ALA A 60 4.54 -2.88 -13.00
CA ALA A 60 4.35 -1.84 -14.01
C ALA A 60 3.63 -0.62 -13.42
N PHE A 61 2.54 -0.84 -12.68
CA PHE A 61 1.82 0.24 -11.98
C PHE A 61 2.74 1.03 -11.06
N TRP A 62 3.47 0.36 -10.17
CA TRP A 62 4.30 1.05 -9.19
C TRP A 62 5.49 1.78 -9.82
N LEU A 63 6.11 1.22 -10.85
CA LEU A 63 7.18 1.90 -11.60
C LEU A 63 6.64 3.18 -12.24
N TRP A 64 5.53 3.10 -12.98
CA TRP A 64 4.91 4.27 -13.58
C TRP A 64 4.47 5.30 -12.53
N TYR A 65 3.84 4.85 -11.44
CA TYR A 65 3.30 5.76 -10.42
C TYR A 65 4.41 6.57 -9.73
N LEU A 66 5.53 5.92 -9.41
CA LEU A 66 6.66 6.55 -8.74
C LEU A 66 7.54 7.38 -9.69
N ASP A 67 7.79 6.88 -10.90
CA ASP A 67 8.75 7.49 -11.83
C ASP A 67 8.11 8.54 -12.74
N GLU A 68 6.80 8.46 -13.00
CA GLU A 68 6.10 9.33 -13.95
C GLU A 68 4.93 10.10 -13.31
N ALA A 69 3.98 9.41 -12.65
CA ALA A 69 2.74 10.04 -12.20
C ALA A 69 2.97 11.08 -11.09
N ILE A 70 3.72 10.73 -10.04
CA ILE A 70 4.07 11.66 -8.96
C ILE A 70 4.89 12.84 -9.50
N PRO A 71 5.99 12.63 -10.24
CA PRO A 71 6.75 13.74 -10.81
C PRO A 71 5.92 14.68 -11.70
N ALA A 72 5.03 14.15 -12.53
CA ALA A 72 4.17 14.97 -13.38
C ALA A 72 3.23 15.89 -12.58
N VAL A 73 2.64 15.38 -11.48
CA VAL A 73 1.79 16.20 -10.60
C VAL A 73 2.60 17.25 -9.84
N LEU A 74 3.82 16.90 -9.42
CA LEU A 74 4.71 17.82 -8.70
C LEU A 74 5.32 18.90 -9.60
N ALA A 75 5.37 18.67 -10.91
CA ALA A 75 5.91 19.62 -11.89
C ALA A 75 4.95 20.79 -12.19
N GLY A 76 3.65 20.66 -11.93
CA GLY A 76 2.64 21.72 -12.09
C GLY A 76 1.86 21.64 -13.39
#